data_AF-A0A482ZNK4-F1
#
_entry.id   AF-A0A482ZNK4-F1
#
_cell.length_a   1.000
_cell.length_b   1.000
_cell.length_c   1.000
_cell.angle_alpha   90.00
_cell.angle_beta   90.00
_cell.angle_gamma   90.00
#
_symmetry.space_group_name_H-M   'P 1'
#
loop_
_entity.id
_entity.type
_entity.pdbx_description
1 polymer ?
#
loop_
_entity_poly.entity_id
_entity_poly.type
_entity_poly.pdbx_seq_one_letter_code
_entity_poly.pdbx_strand_id
1 'polypeptide(L)'
;MSEYFDCLPEQLTPDNLKDYFAALVESHSLRTVKIDRLGLQFYWRHILKKDGQWIDIVKPPKVKTLPDILTPSEIERLIGATRKLRYRVFLLTTYSMGLRLEETLSLQISDIDAERKLIHIRRGKGHKDRFVPLPDLTVKALRVLWLKHRHPSLLFPNPTGSAQRIQQATRHMDRGGAQSAMQAVVKDCGIKKKCPYTSCGHSYATHLLERGLSLRHIQVLLGHASPITTARYAHVTDITEKNSRDTINALINEIHVDLEKV
;
A
#
# COMPACT_ATOMS: atom_id res chain seq x y z
N MET A 1 26.83 11.59 -13.20
CA MET A 1 27.64 12.64 -12.54
C MET A 1 29.06 12.65 -13.03
N SER A 2 29.81 11.54 -12.97
CA SER A 2 31.12 11.46 -13.65
C SER A 2 30.96 11.76 -15.15
N GLU A 3 29.93 11.21 -15.80
CA GLU A 3 29.59 11.53 -17.20
C GLU A 3 29.03 12.95 -17.42
N TYR A 4 28.62 13.66 -16.36
CA TYR A 4 27.98 14.99 -16.50
C TYR A 4 28.98 16.14 -16.29
N PHE A 5 29.93 16.00 -15.36
CA PHE A 5 30.96 17.01 -15.11
C PHE A 5 32.36 16.59 -15.58
N ASP A 6 32.50 15.37 -16.09
CA ASP A 6 33.77 14.78 -16.52
C ASP A 6 34.88 14.89 -15.45
N CYS A 7 34.47 14.83 -14.17
CA CYS A 7 35.36 15.00 -13.03
C CYS A 7 34.99 14.04 -11.89
N LEU A 8 35.94 13.83 -10.98
CA LEU A 8 35.73 13.00 -9.80
C LEU A 8 34.75 13.70 -8.85
N PRO A 9 33.80 12.96 -8.22
CA PRO A 9 32.83 13.54 -7.30
C PRO A 9 33.46 14.37 -6.18
N GLU A 10 34.71 14.07 -5.80
CA GLU A 10 35.45 14.74 -4.74
C GLU A 10 35.84 16.19 -5.05
N GLN A 11 35.86 16.54 -6.33
CA GLN A 11 36.24 17.85 -6.87
C GLN A 11 35.02 18.76 -7.13
N LEU A 12 33.80 18.23 -6.96
CA LEU A 12 32.58 18.99 -7.22
C LEU A 12 32.39 20.08 -6.16
N THR A 13 32.21 21.31 -6.64
CA THR A 13 31.88 22.45 -5.79
C THR A 13 30.38 22.52 -5.53
N PRO A 14 29.93 23.28 -4.51
CA PRO A 14 28.52 23.52 -4.29
C PRO A 14 27.79 24.04 -5.54
N ASP A 15 28.37 24.94 -6.30
CA ASP A 15 27.69 25.50 -7.47
C ASP A 15 27.51 24.45 -8.58
N ASN A 16 28.48 23.54 -8.78
CA ASN A 16 28.29 22.41 -9.69
C ASN A 16 27.12 21.50 -9.26
N LEU A 17 26.93 21.29 -7.95
CA LEU A 17 25.79 20.51 -7.46
C LEU A 17 24.45 21.21 -7.72
N LYS A 18 24.39 22.55 -7.63
CA LYS A 18 23.17 23.30 -7.98
C LYS A 18 22.84 23.12 -9.46
N ASP A 19 23.82 23.27 -10.35
CA ASP A 19 23.63 23.11 -11.79
C ASP A 19 23.20 21.68 -12.15
N TYR A 20 23.82 20.69 -11.50
CA TYR A 20 23.43 19.29 -11.65
C TYR A 20 21.97 19.06 -11.27
N PHE A 21 21.58 19.49 -10.07
CA PHE A 21 20.22 19.27 -9.59
C PHE A 21 19.20 20.13 -10.34
N ALA A 22 19.58 21.30 -10.86
CA ALA A 22 18.73 22.10 -11.74
C ALA A 22 18.42 21.34 -13.04
N ALA A 23 19.45 20.85 -13.75
CA ALA A 23 19.27 20.03 -14.95
C ALA A 23 18.52 18.71 -14.68
N LEU A 24 18.75 18.12 -13.51
CA LEU A 24 18.06 16.89 -13.09
C LEU A 24 16.57 17.14 -12.82
N VAL A 25 16.19 18.32 -12.31
CA VAL A 25 14.78 18.70 -12.08
C VAL A 25 14.04 18.91 -13.41
N GLU A 26 14.72 19.39 -14.45
CA GLU A 26 14.12 19.55 -15.79
C GLU A 26 13.86 18.21 -16.48
N SER A 27 14.74 17.23 -16.27
CA SER A 27 14.71 15.94 -16.97
C SER A 27 14.05 14.80 -16.18
N HIS A 28 14.01 14.87 -14.85
CA HIS A 28 13.55 13.79 -13.99
C HIS A 28 12.49 14.22 -12.98
N SER A 29 11.73 13.24 -12.49
CA SER A 29 10.77 13.48 -11.42
C SER A 29 11.48 13.97 -10.14
N LEU A 30 10.83 14.85 -9.38
CA LEU A 30 11.31 15.33 -8.08
C LEU A 30 11.62 14.18 -7.08
N ARG A 31 11.01 13.02 -7.27
CA ARG A 31 11.29 11.82 -6.47
C ARG A 31 12.65 11.22 -6.81
N THR A 32 12.98 11.13 -8.10
CA THR A 32 14.28 10.66 -8.60
C THR A 32 15.38 11.60 -8.13
N VAL A 33 15.19 12.91 -8.34
CA VAL A 33 16.11 13.96 -7.88
C VAL A 33 16.39 13.86 -6.38
N LYS A 34 15.34 13.60 -5.58
CA LYS A 34 15.49 13.39 -4.14
C LYS A 34 16.30 12.14 -3.80
N ILE A 35 16.10 11.02 -4.51
CA ILE A 35 16.86 9.78 -4.29
C ILE A 35 18.33 10.01 -4.62
N ASP A 36 18.61 10.65 -5.75
CA ASP A 36 19.98 10.97 -6.18
C ASP A 36 20.66 11.89 -5.17
N ARG A 37 19.97 12.93 -4.71
CA ARG A 37 20.45 13.82 -3.63
C ARG A 37 20.80 13.04 -2.36
N LEU A 38 19.97 12.08 -1.95
CA LEU A 38 20.22 11.26 -0.76
C LEU A 38 21.41 10.32 -0.97
N GLY A 39 21.54 9.71 -2.15
CA GLY A 39 22.70 8.90 -2.51
C GLY A 39 24.00 9.70 -2.46
N LEU A 40 23.96 10.93 -2.97
CA LEU A 40 25.09 11.85 -2.93
C LEU A 40 25.46 12.25 -1.51
N GLN A 41 24.46 12.59 -0.71
CA GLN A 41 24.64 12.95 0.69
C GLN A 41 25.25 11.79 1.48
N PHE A 42 24.83 10.56 1.19
CA PHE A 42 25.40 9.36 1.77
C PHE A 42 26.88 9.18 1.38
N TYR A 43 27.20 9.31 0.09
CA TYR A 43 28.58 9.19 -0.42
C TYR A 43 29.51 10.22 0.22
N TRP A 44 29.12 11.50 0.26
CA TRP A 44 29.93 12.56 0.89
C TRP A 44 30.17 12.34 2.38
N ARG A 45 29.11 11.97 3.11
CA ARG A 45 29.17 11.80 4.56
C ARG A 45 29.95 10.55 4.95
N HIS A 46 29.67 9.42 4.31
CA HIS A 46 30.14 8.11 4.76
C HIS A 46 31.39 7.62 4.02
N ILE A 47 31.59 8.01 2.77
CA ILE A 47 32.76 7.59 1.98
C ILE A 47 33.84 8.68 2.01
N LEU A 48 33.49 9.94 1.72
CA LEU A 48 34.47 11.03 1.73
C LEU A 48 34.77 11.61 3.11
N LYS A 49 33.97 11.27 4.14
CA LYS A 49 34.06 11.81 5.51
C LYS A 49 34.10 13.35 5.56
N LYS A 50 33.52 14.01 4.56
CA LYS A 50 33.41 15.48 4.48
C LYS A 50 32.05 15.89 5.07
N ASP A 51 32.00 16.12 6.37
CA ASP A 51 30.82 16.72 7.03
C ASP A 51 30.85 18.25 6.87
N GLY A 52 29.73 18.85 6.42
CA GLY A 52 29.47 20.29 6.61
C GLY A 52 29.25 21.18 5.38
N GLN A 53 29.55 20.74 4.14
CA GLN A 53 29.31 21.54 2.94
C GLN A 53 28.10 21.06 2.13
N TRP A 54 26.94 20.91 2.77
CA TRP A 54 25.73 20.52 2.04
C TRP A 54 24.84 21.72 1.74
N ILE A 55 24.55 21.90 0.46
CA ILE A 55 23.66 22.94 -0.04
C ILE A 55 22.26 22.65 0.45
N ASP A 56 21.59 23.70 0.93
CA ASP A 56 20.18 23.69 1.25
C ASP A 56 19.36 23.64 -0.06
N ILE A 57 19.43 22.50 -0.75
CA ILE A 57 18.71 22.24 -1.99
C ILE A 57 17.23 22.25 -1.65
N VAL A 58 16.50 23.15 -2.32
CA VAL A 58 15.05 23.35 -2.17
C VAL A 58 14.35 22.01 -2.07
N LYS A 59 13.74 21.75 -0.91
CA LYS A 59 12.93 20.55 -0.72
C LYS A 59 11.77 20.63 -1.71
N PRO A 60 11.59 19.65 -2.61
CA PRO A 60 10.45 19.66 -3.50
C PRO A 60 9.17 19.75 -2.66
N PRO A 61 8.22 20.63 -3.03
CA PRO A 61 7.00 20.80 -2.27
C PRO A 61 6.30 19.44 -2.14
N LYS A 62 5.83 19.13 -0.93
CA LYS A 62 5.05 17.92 -0.70
C LYS A 62 3.68 18.11 -1.33
N VAL A 63 3.55 17.81 -2.61
CA VAL A 63 2.23 17.74 -3.26
C VAL A 63 1.49 16.56 -2.64
N LYS A 64 0.45 16.85 -1.85
CA LYS A 64 -0.46 15.84 -1.31
C LYS A 64 -1.53 15.58 -2.36
N THR A 65 -1.31 14.61 -3.23
CA THR A 65 -2.40 14.11 -4.09
C THR A 65 -3.32 13.21 -3.27
N LEU A 66 -4.63 13.40 -3.42
CA LEU A 66 -5.60 12.45 -2.91
C LEU A 66 -5.44 11.13 -3.69
N PRO A 67 -5.48 9.98 -3.01
CA PRO A 67 -5.39 8.69 -3.69
C PRO A 67 -6.67 8.46 -4.51
N ASP A 68 -6.51 7.88 -5.70
CA ASP A 68 -7.66 7.39 -6.45
C ASP A 68 -8.30 6.21 -5.71
N ILE A 69 -9.55 6.38 -5.28
CA ILE A 69 -10.35 5.37 -4.59
C ILE A 69 -11.25 4.66 -5.61
N LEU A 70 -11.15 3.34 -5.67
CA LEU A 70 -12.04 2.49 -6.45
C LEU A 70 -13.33 2.26 -5.68
N THR A 71 -14.48 2.37 -6.32
CA THR A 71 -15.77 2.04 -5.69
C THR A 71 -15.91 0.53 -5.47
N PRO A 72 -16.82 0.06 -4.60
CA PRO A 72 -17.07 -1.37 -4.43
C PRO A 72 -17.47 -2.07 -5.74
N SER A 73 -18.25 -1.41 -6.59
CA SER A 73 -18.66 -1.92 -7.91
C SER A 73 -17.52 -2.00 -8.92
N GLU A 74 -16.58 -1.06 -8.89
CA GLU A 74 -15.35 -1.12 -9.69
C GLU A 74 -14.45 -2.27 -9.24
N ILE A 75 -14.32 -2.49 -7.93
CA ILE A 75 -13.56 -3.62 -7.37
C ILE A 75 -14.17 -4.96 -7.76
N GLU A 76 -15.49 -5.09 -7.65
CA GLU A 76 -16.20 -6.31 -8.06
C GLU A 76 -15.98 -6.61 -9.54
N ARG A 77 -16.11 -5.60 -10.40
CA ARG A 77 -15.83 -5.71 -11.84
C ARG A 77 -14.39 -6.13 -12.10
N LEU A 78 -13.43 -5.55 -11.40
CA LEU A 78 -12.01 -5.87 -11.53
C LEU A 78 -11.72 -7.34 -11.18
N ILE A 79 -12.26 -7.80 -10.05
CA ILE A 79 -12.11 -9.20 -9.61
C ILE A 79 -12.81 -10.14 -10.60
N GLY A 80 -14.02 -9.79 -11.06
CA GLY A 80 -14.81 -10.58 -12.02
C GLY A 80 -14.15 -10.70 -13.40
N ALA A 81 -13.58 -9.62 -13.92
CA ALA A 81 -12.91 -9.58 -15.22
C ALA A 81 -11.57 -10.34 -15.24
N THR A 82 -11.00 -10.61 -14.06
CA THR A 82 -9.70 -11.30 -13.96
C THR A 82 -9.83 -12.78 -14.31
N ARG A 83 -9.45 -13.13 -15.55
CA ARG A 83 -9.60 -14.50 -16.10
C ARG A 83 -8.79 -15.57 -15.35
N LYS A 84 -7.54 -15.27 -14.99
CA LYS A 84 -6.66 -16.24 -14.32
C LYS A 84 -6.99 -16.29 -12.82
N LEU A 85 -7.39 -17.47 -12.33
CA LEU A 85 -7.77 -17.68 -10.92
C LEU A 85 -6.74 -17.12 -9.92
N ARG A 86 -5.44 -17.33 -10.15
CA ARG A 86 -4.40 -16.86 -9.23
C ARG A 86 -4.41 -15.35 -9.03
N TYR A 87 -4.58 -14.58 -10.11
CA TYR A 87 -4.62 -13.13 -10.05
C TYR A 87 -5.95 -12.66 -9.45
N ARG A 88 -7.05 -13.36 -9.74
CA ARG A 88 -8.36 -13.06 -9.16
C ARG A 88 -8.36 -13.22 -7.64
N VAL A 89 -7.83 -14.34 -7.15
CA VAL A 89 -7.68 -14.60 -5.71
C VAL A 89 -6.70 -13.61 -5.09
N PHE A 90 -5.58 -13.33 -5.76
CA PHE A 90 -4.62 -12.32 -5.32
C PHE A 90 -5.24 -10.92 -5.12
N LEU A 91 -6.05 -10.46 -6.08
CA LEU A 91 -6.77 -9.18 -5.99
C LEU A 91 -7.75 -9.16 -4.83
N LEU A 92 -8.57 -10.22 -4.71
CA LEU A 92 -9.53 -10.36 -3.63
C LEU A 92 -8.82 -10.34 -2.27
N THR A 93 -7.74 -11.11 -2.10
CA THR A 93 -6.94 -11.16 -0.87
C THR A 93 -6.33 -9.79 -0.54
N THR A 94 -5.78 -9.10 -1.54
CA THR A 94 -5.19 -7.76 -1.35
C THR A 94 -6.22 -6.73 -0.92
N TYR A 95 -7.39 -6.70 -1.57
CA TYR A 95 -8.46 -5.76 -1.24
C TYR A 95 -9.14 -6.09 0.09
N SER A 96 -9.58 -7.34 0.28
CA SER A 96 -10.40 -7.76 1.43
C SER A 96 -9.70 -7.63 2.79
N MET A 97 -8.37 -7.59 2.79
CA MET A 97 -7.54 -7.47 3.99
C MET A 97 -6.67 -6.21 3.99
N GLY A 98 -6.76 -5.36 2.96
CA GLY A 98 -5.97 -4.13 2.84
C GLY A 98 -4.45 -4.36 2.84
N LEU A 99 -4.00 -5.50 2.32
CA LEU A 99 -2.58 -5.87 2.33
C LEU A 99 -1.79 -5.10 1.27
N ARG A 100 -0.50 -4.88 1.52
CA ARG A 100 0.42 -4.41 0.48
C ARG A 100 0.69 -5.54 -0.50
N LEU A 101 1.04 -5.18 -1.73
CA LEU A 101 1.36 -6.14 -2.79
C LEU A 101 2.36 -7.22 -2.32
N GLU A 102 3.47 -6.81 -1.70
CA GLU A 102 4.49 -7.74 -1.21
C GLU A 102 4.02 -8.56 -0.02
N GLU A 103 3.21 -7.96 0.87
CA GLU A 103 2.63 -8.68 2.01
C GLU A 103 1.71 -9.79 1.49
N THR A 104 0.88 -9.52 0.48
CA THR A 104 0.01 -10.53 -0.15
C THR A 104 0.81 -11.64 -0.83
N LEU A 105 1.85 -11.28 -1.60
CA LEU A 105 2.66 -12.25 -2.34
C LEU A 105 3.45 -13.20 -1.42
N SER A 106 3.94 -12.67 -0.31
CA SER A 106 4.76 -13.43 0.65
C SER A 106 3.95 -14.26 1.66
N LEU A 107 2.62 -14.22 1.61
CA LEU A 107 1.75 -14.99 2.50
C LEU A 107 2.02 -16.50 2.45
N GLN A 108 2.13 -17.10 3.63
CA GLN A 108 2.28 -18.53 3.82
C GLN A 108 1.02 -19.15 4.42
N ILE A 109 0.89 -20.46 4.28
CA ILE A 109 -0.19 -21.27 4.85
C ILE A 109 -0.11 -21.24 6.39
N SER A 110 1.10 -21.24 6.94
CA SER A 110 1.37 -21.14 8.38
C SER A 110 1.00 -19.79 8.98
N ASP A 111 0.72 -18.77 8.16
CA ASP A 111 0.27 -17.46 8.64
C ASP A 111 -1.25 -17.44 8.90
N ILE A 112 -1.99 -18.45 8.44
CA ILE A 112 -3.45 -18.52 8.60
C ILE A 112 -3.81 -19.19 9.93
N ASP A 113 -4.43 -18.42 10.81
CA ASP A 113 -5.11 -18.94 12.00
C ASP A 113 -6.59 -19.17 11.66
N ALA A 114 -6.92 -20.41 11.34
CA ALA A 114 -8.27 -20.80 10.93
C ALA A 114 -9.28 -20.77 12.08
N GLU A 115 -8.84 -20.97 13.32
CA GLU A 115 -9.71 -20.99 14.50
C GLU A 115 -10.14 -19.56 14.85
N ARG A 116 -9.18 -18.63 14.91
CA ARG A 116 -9.45 -17.22 15.22
C ARG A 116 -9.90 -16.42 14.00
N LYS A 117 -9.87 -17.00 12.81
CA LYS A 117 -10.08 -16.31 11.51
C LYS A 117 -9.19 -15.08 11.37
N LEU A 118 -7.91 -15.24 11.71
CA LEU A 118 -6.90 -14.20 11.60
C LEU A 118 -5.80 -14.64 10.64
N ILE A 119 -5.14 -13.67 10.02
CA ILE A 119 -3.89 -13.89 9.30
C ILE A 119 -2.77 -13.10 9.96
N HIS A 120 -1.62 -13.75 10.15
CA HIS A 120 -0.44 -13.14 10.70
C HIS A 120 0.42 -12.54 9.58
N ILE A 121 0.41 -11.22 9.45
CA ILE A 121 1.25 -10.53 8.47
C ILE A 121 2.62 -10.30 9.10
N ARG A 122 3.59 -11.11 8.70
CA ARG A 122 4.99 -11.01 9.15
C ARG A 122 5.75 -9.96 8.35
N ARG A 123 6.68 -9.27 9.00
CA ARG A 123 7.59 -8.30 8.38
C ARG A 123 6.85 -7.25 7.53
N GLY A 124 5.73 -6.76 8.06
CA GLY A 124 5.00 -5.65 7.44
C GLY A 124 5.84 -4.37 7.38
N LYS A 125 5.24 -3.29 6.88
CA LYS A 125 5.94 -2.00 6.74
C LYS A 125 6.64 -1.58 8.05
N GLY A 126 7.97 -1.40 7.97
CA GLY A 126 8.80 -1.07 9.12
C GLY A 126 9.16 -2.26 10.01
N HIS A 127 9.13 -3.48 9.46
CA HIS A 127 9.39 -4.75 10.17
C HIS A 127 8.44 -5.01 11.34
N LYS A 128 7.19 -4.56 11.22
CA LYS A 128 6.16 -4.77 12.23
C LYS A 128 5.21 -5.86 11.82
N ASP A 129 5.00 -6.78 12.74
CA ASP A 129 4.02 -7.84 12.61
C ASP A 129 2.63 -7.34 13.02
N ARG A 130 1.59 -7.87 12.39
CA ARG A 130 0.20 -7.56 12.75
C ARG A 130 -0.74 -8.71 12.41
N PHE A 131 -1.85 -8.78 13.12
CA PHE A 131 -2.96 -9.65 12.78
C PHE A 131 -4.00 -8.87 11.97
N VAL A 132 -4.53 -9.51 10.93
CA VAL A 132 -5.62 -8.97 10.12
C VAL A 132 -6.77 -9.99 10.12
N PRO A 133 -8.04 -9.55 10.30
CA PRO A 133 -9.19 -10.43 10.14
C PRO A 133 -9.23 -11.04 8.75
N LEU A 134 -9.51 -12.34 8.67
CA LEU A 134 -9.55 -13.09 7.44
C LEU A 134 -11.02 -13.34 7.03
N PRO A 135 -11.55 -12.64 6.02
CA PRO A 135 -12.96 -12.78 5.63
C PRO A 135 -13.26 -14.16 5.04
N ASP A 136 -14.46 -14.69 5.31
CA ASP A 136 -14.85 -16.04 4.89
C ASP A 136 -14.80 -16.26 3.38
N LEU A 137 -15.14 -15.24 2.58
CA LEU A 137 -15.03 -15.30 1.12
C LEU A 137 -13.56 -15.47 0.69
N THR A 138 -12.64 -14.78 1.35
CA THR A 138 -11.20 -14.84 1.08
C THR A 138 -10.64 -16.20 1.49
N VAL A 139 -11.08 -16.78 2.62
CA VAL A 139 -10.73 -18.16 3.00
C VAL A 139 -11.13 -19.14 1.91
N LYS A 140 -12.38 -19.07 1.43
CA LYS A 140 -12.89 -19.94 0.37
C LYS A 140 -12.05 -19.79 -0.90
N ALA A 141 -11.76 -18.56 -1.32
CA ALA A 141 -10.98 -18.27 -2.51
C ALA A 141 -9.53 -18.78 -2.41
N LEU A 142 -8.86 -18.58 -1.26
CA LEU A 142 -7.53 -19.09 -0.98
C LEU A 142 -7.51 -20.61 -0.99
N ARG A 143 -8.52 -21.26 -0.39
CA ARG A 143 -8.65 -22.72 -0.40
C ARG A 143 -8.78 -23.25 -1.83
N VAL A 144 -9.64 -22.66 -2.65
CA VAL A 144 -9.82 -23.04 -4.05
C VAL A 144 -8.52 -22.90 -4.85
N LEU A 145 -7.74 -21.84 -4.61
CA LEU A 145 -6.43 -21.68 -5.23
C LEU A 145 -5.45 -22.76 -4.77
N TRP A 146 -5.34 -22.96 -3.45
CA TRP A 146 -4.42 -23.92 -2.86
C TRP A 146 -4.67 -25.35 -3.32
N LEU A 147 -5.94 -25.75 -3.48
CA LEU A 147 -6.30 -27.07 -3.99
C LEU A 147 -5.70 -27.37 -5.39
N LYS A 148 -5.39 -26.35 -6.20
CA LYS A 148 -4.80 -26.52 -7.54
C LYS A 148 -3.30 -26.77 -7.55
N HIS A 149 -2.57 -26.28 -6.56
CA HIS A 149 -1.10 -26.37 -6.54
C HIS A 149 -0.56 -27.15 -5.33
N ARG A 150 -1.33 -27.30 -4.25
CA ARG A 150 -1.00 -28.07 -3.04
C ARG A 150 0.39 -27.78 -2.50
N HIS A 151 0.79 -26.51 -2.59
CA HIS A 151 2.13 -26.08 -2.17
C HIS A 151 2.22 -26.17 -0.64
N PRO A 152 3.36 -26.61 -0.07
CA PRO A 152 3.47 -26.86 1.37
C PRO A 152 3.52 -25.61 2.23
N SER A 153 4.07 -24.49 1.72
CA SER A 153 4.24 -23.25 2.48
C SER A 153 3.58 -22.02 1.86
N LEU A 154 3.91 -21.65 0.63
CA LEU A 154 3.39 -20.46 -0.07
C LEU A 154 1.91 -20.57 -0.50
N LEU A 155 1.15 -19.50 -0.30
CA LEU A 155 -0.21 -19.34 -0.86
C LEU A 155 -0.21 -18.89 -2.32
N PHE A 156 0.81 -18.15 -2.74
CA PHE A 156 0.95 -17.66 -4.11
C PHE A 156 2.30 -18.09 -4.71
N PRO A 157 2.56 -19.41 -4.91
CA PRO A 157 3.82 -19.88 -5.46
C PRO A 157 4.06 -19.37 -6.89
N ASN A 158 5.33 -19.32 -7.31
CA ASN A 158 5.68 -18.96 -8.68
C ASN A 158 4.97 -19.91 -9.65
N PRO A 159 4.21 -19.38 -10.61
CA PRO A 159 3.34 -20.21 -11.44
C PRO A 159 4.01 -20.89 -12.63
N THR A 160 5.34 -20.89 -12.71
CA THR A 160 6.07 -21.30 -13.91
C THR A 160 6.27 -22.82 -13.95
N GLY A 161 5.86 -23.46 -15.04
CA GLY A 161 6.08 -24.88 -15.30
C GLY A 161 4.90 -25.80 -14.96
N SER A 162 5.19 -27.09 -14.81
CA SER A 162 4.21 -28.14 -14.47
C SER A 162 3.71 -28.00 -13.04
N ALA A 163 2.61 -28.67 -12.69
CA ALA A 163 2.05 -28.65 -11.33
C ALA A 163 3.08 -29.03 -10.26
N GLN A 164 3.94 -30.02 -10.55
CA GLN A 164 5.02 -30.44 -9.65
C GLN A 164 6.07 -29.33 -9.44
N ARG A 165 6.45 -28.60 -10.50
CA ARG A 165 7.37 -27.46 -10.38
C ARG A 165 6.76 -26.32 -9.57
N ILE A 166 5.47 -26.06 -9.75
CA ILE A 166 4.76 -25.04 -8.97
C ILE A 166 4.70 -25.46 -7.50
N GLN A 167 4.48 -26.74 -7.20
CA GLN A 167 4.45 -27.28 -5.83
C GLN A 167 5.81 -27.21 -5.13
N GLN A 168 6.90 -27.27 -5.89
CA GLN A 168 8.29 -27.17 -5.41
C GLN A 168 8.86 -25.75 -5.53
N ALA A 169 8.04 -24.75 -5.86
CA ALA A 169 8.51 -23.40 -6.09
C ALA A 169 9.08 -22.78 -4.81
N THR A 170 10.33 -22.34 -4.85
CA THR A 170 10.97 -21.68 -3.70
C THR A 170 10.60 -20.20 -3.56
N ARG A 171 10.00 -19.61 -4.60
CA ARG A 171 9.61 -18.20 -4.65
C ARG A 171 8.12 -18.06 -4.91
N HIS A 172 7.54 -16.97 -4.40
CA HIS A 172 6.18 -16.59 -4.75
C HIS A 172 6.09 -16.07 -6.19
N MET A 173 4.87 -15.83 -6.65
CA MET A 173 4.57 -15.17 -7.90
C MET A 173 5.33 -13.84 -8.02
N ASP A 174 5.86 -13.57 -9.21
CA ASP A 174 6.65 -12.37 -9.44
C ASP A 174 5.83 -11.09 -9.23
N ARG A 175 6.45 -10.12 -8.57
CA ARG A 175 5.84 -8.82 -8.27
C ARG A 175 5.54 -8.02 -9.53
N GLY A 176 6.47 -8.02 -10.49
CA GLY A 176 6.28 -7.35 -11.79
C GLY A 176 5.15 -7.99 -12.58
N GLY A 177 5.12 -9.31 -12.66
CA GLY A 177 4.06 -10.08 -13.33
C GLY A 177 2.68 -9.84 -12.71
N ALA A 178 2.57 -9.82 -11.38
CA ALA A 178 1.33 -9.51 -10.68
C ALA A 178 0.86 -8.06 -10.96
N GLN A 179 1.78 -7.11 -10.97
CA GLN A 179 1.48 -5.71 -11.27
C GLN A 179 1.01 -5.52 -12.72
N SER A 180 1.72 -6.10 -13.69
CA SER A 180 1.36 -6.01 -15.11
C SER A 180 0.03 -6.69 -15.39
N ALA A 181 -0.24 -7.86 -14.79
CA ALA A 181 -1.50 -8.56 -14.93
C ALA A 181 -2.68 -7.72 -14.41
N MET A 182 -2.52 -7.09 -13.24
CA MET A 182 -3.56 -6.22 -12.68
C MET A 182 -3.76 -4.96 -13.54
N GLN A 183 -2.69 -4.32 -14.03
CA GLN A 183 -2.79 -3.16 -14.91
C GLN A 183 -3.54 -3.48 -16.21
N ALA A 184 -3.31 -4.66 -16.78
CA ALA A 184 -4.06 -5.13 -17.94
C ALA A 184 -5.56 -5.24 -17.62
N VAL A 185 -5.93 -5.84 -16.49
CA VAL A 185 -7.35 -5.97 -16.10
C VAL A 185 -8.00 -4.60 -15.82
N VAL A 186 -7.30 -3.66 -15.17
CA VAL A 186 -7.80 -2.29 -14.94
C VAL A 186 -8.11 -1.62 -16.27
N LYS A 187 -7.21 -1.75 -17.25
CA LYS A 187 -7.38 -1.22 -18.61
C LYS A 187 -8.57 -1.86 -19.32
N ASP A 188 -8.69 -3.18 -19.25
CA ASP A 188 -9.79 -3.94 -19.86
C ASP A 188 -11.15 -3.58 -19.24
N CYS A 189 -11.18 -3.22 -17.95
CA CYS A 189 -12.39 -2.77 -17.25
C CYS A 189 -12.79 -1.31 -17.56
N GLY A 190 -11.97 -0.57 -18.33
CA GLY A 190 -12.22 0.83 -18.67
C GLY A 190 -12.11 1.80 -17.48
N ILE A 191 -11.41 1.39 -16.40
CA ILE A 191 -11.25 2.23 -15.22
C ILE A 191 -10.25 3.35 -15.53
N LYS A 192 -10.75 4.59 -15.60
CA LYS A 192 -9.95 5.78 -15.97
C LYS A 192 -9.06 6.30 -14.84
N LYS A 193 -9.35 5.90 -13.60
CA LYS A 193 -8.56 6.27 -12.42
C LYS A 193 -7.14 5.75 -12.57
N LYS A 194 -6.13 6.55 -12.22
CA LYS A 194 -4.76 6.08 -12.14
C LYS A 194 -4.72 5.13 -10.96
N CYS A 195 -4.90 3.84 -11.24
CA CYS A 195 -4.97 2.80 -10.22
C CYS A 195 -3.60 2.13 -10.04
N PRO A 196 -2.66 2.70 -9.26
CA PRO A 196 -1.57 1.90 -8.75
C PRO A 196 -2.15 0.80 -7.85
N TYR A 197 -1.49 -0.34 -7.79
CA TYR A 197 -1.70 -1.44 -6.85
C TYR A 197 -1.96 -1.01 -5.39
N THR A 198 -1.47 0.17 -4.97
CA THR A 198 -1.75 0.78 -3.66
C THR A 198 -3.21 1.23 -3.48
N SER A 199 -3.98 1.38 -4.57
CA SER A 199 -5.37 1.83 -4.55
C SER A 199 -6.30 0.82 -3.91
N CYS A 200 -6.01 -0.49 -3.97
CA CYS A 200 -6.82 -1.48 -3.25
C CYS A 200 -6.76 -1.28 -1.74
N GLY A 201 -5.57 -0.99 -1.20
CA GLY A 201 -5.40 -0.68 0.23
C GLY A 201 -6.04 0.66 0.63
N HIS A 202 -5.94 1.69 -0.22
CA HIS A 202 -6.62 2.96 0.02
C HIS A 202 -8.15 2.83 -0.05
N SER A 203 -8.65 2.05 -1.01
CA SER A 203 -10.09 1.80 -1.20
C SER A 203 -10.66 0.98 -0.05
N TYR A 204 -9.96 -0.07 0.38
CA TYR A 204 -10.32 -0.83 1.58
C TYR A 204 -10.44 0.07 2.81
N ALA A 205 -9.44 0.93 3.04
CA ALA A 205 -9.45 1.85 4.18
C ALA A 205 -10.62 2.83 4.12
N THR A 206 -10.86 3.41 2.96
CA THR A 206 -11.96 4.37 2.73
C THR A 206 -13.31 3.68 2.93
N HIS A 207 -13.53 2.52 2.31
CA HIS A 207 -14.79 1.77 2.45
C HIS A 207 -15.05 1.26 3.88
N LEU A 208 -14.01 1.02 4.68
CA LEU A 208 -14.20 0.68 6.10
C LEU A 208 -14.56 1.91 6.93
N LEU A 209 -13.94 3.06 6.63
CA LEU A 209 -14.27 4.32 7.27
C LEU A 209 -15.71 4.76 6.96
N GLU A 210 -16.13 4.62 5.70
CA GLU A 210 -17.51 4.87 5.25
C GLU A 210 -18.54 3.96 5.95
N ARG A 211 -18.12 2.76 6.37
CA ARG A 211 -18.93 1.82 7.17
C ARG A 211 -18.84 2.08 8.68
N GLY A 212 -18.22 3.18 9.10
CA GLY A 212 -18.16 3.60 10.51
C GLY A 212 -17.00 3.00 11.31
N LEU A 213 -16.04 2.33 10.68
CA LEU A 213 -14.87 1.81 11.40
C LEU A 213 -13.93 2.95 11.80
N SER A 214 -13.49 2.97 13.06
CA SER A 214 -12.64 4.05 13.55
C SER A 214 -11.28 4.11 12.84
N LEU A 215 -10.75 5.33 12.63
CA LEU A 215 -9.43 5.54 12.05
C LEU A 215 -8.32 4.79 12.81
N ARG A 216 -8.47 4.63 14.13
CA ARG A 216 -7.52 3.87 14.96
C ARG A 216 -7.52 2.39 14.58
N HIS A 217 -8.68 1.77 14.41
CA HIS A 217 -8.77 0.38 13.96
C HIS A 217 -8.19 0.21 12.55
N ILE A 218 -8.55 1.10 11.61
CA ILE A 218 -8.01 1.08 10.25
C ILE A 218 -6.48 1.22 10.25
N GLN A 219 -5.93 2.10 11.10
CA GLN A 219 -4.48 2.27 11.25
C GLN A 219 -3.79 0.95 11.64
N VAL A 220 -4.35 0.21 12.60
CA VAL A 220 -3.83 -1.08 13.06
C VAL A 220 -3.90 -2.12 11.93
N LEU A 221 -5.04 -2.23 11.25
CA LEU A 221 -5.25 -3.17 10.14
C LEU A 221 -4.25 -2.97 8.99
N LEU A 222 -3.94 -1.72 8.64
CA LEU A 222 -3.01 -1.38 7.55
C LEU A 222 -1.53 -1.36 7.99
N GLY A 223 -1.26 -1.52 9.29
CA GLY A 223 0.09 -1.42 9.85
C GLY A 223 0.71 -0.03 9.67
N HIS A 224 -0.09 1.03 9.82
CA HIS A 224 0.39 2.41 9.67
C HIS A 224 1.10 2.88 10.94
N ALA A 225 2.40 3.18 10.82
CA ALA A 225 3.20 3.67 11.94
C ALA A 225 2.73 5.05 12.47
N SER A 226 2.18 5.89 11.61
CA SER A 226 1.73 7.23 11.97
C SER A 226 0.23 7.40 11.70
N PRO A 227 -0.55 7.93 12.67
CA PRO A 227 -1.96 8.22 12.47
C PRO A 227 -2.20 9.26 11.36
N ILE A 228 -1.23 10.14 11.09
CA ILE A 228 -1.28 11.11 9.99
C ILE A 228 -1.42 10.41 8.62
N THR A 229 -0.86 9.20 8.49
CA THR A 229 -0.98 8.42 7.25
C THR A 229 -2.41 7.91 7.04
N THR A 230 -3.09 7.55 8.12
CA THR A 230 -4.48 7.08 8.09
C THR A 230 -5.48 8.24 8.04
N ALA A 231 -5.17 9.38 8.65
CA ALA A 231 -5.99 10.60 8.60
C ALA A 231 -6.21 11.11 7.17
N ARG A 232 -5.37 10.71 6.21
CA ARG A 232 -5.59 10.99 4.78
C ARG A 232 -6.95 10.47 4.27
N TYR A 233 -7.47 9.39 4.83
CA TYR A 233 -8.77 8.85 4.44
C TYR A 233 -9.94 9.65 5.00
N ALA A 234 -9.75 10.36 6.12
CA ALA A 234 -10.79 11.17 6.75
C ALA A 234 -11.25 12.32 5.84
N HIS A 235 -10.35 12.89 5.05
CA HIS A 235 -10.66 13.96 4.09
C HIS A 235 -11.50 13.50 2.89
N VAL A 236 -11.69 12.18 2.71
CA VAL A 236 -12.40 11.61 1.55
C VAL A 236 -13.85 11.28 1.90
N THR A 237 -14.21 11.23 3.19
CA THR A 237 -15.52 10.74 3.63
C THR A 237 -16.31 11.83 4.36
N ASP A 238 -17.33 12.39 3.72
CA ASP A 238 -18.32 13.29 4.36
C ASP A 238 -19.22 12.57 5.39
N ILE A 239 -19.12 11.24 5.47
CA ILE A 239 -19.99 10.37 6.27
C ILE A 239 -19.77 10.55 7.79
N THR A 240 -18.62 11.06 8.23
CA THR A 240 -18.36 11.24 9.66
C THR A 240 -19.26 12.32 10.28
N GLU A 241 -19.60 13.39 9.55
CA GLU A 241 -20.47 14.45 10.07
C GLU A 241 -21.92 14.01 10.22
N LYS A 242 -22.44 13.22 9.26
CA LYS A 242 -23.83 12.76 9.27
C LYS A 242 -24.13 11.80 10.43
N ASN A 243 -23.20 10.88 10.73
CA ASN A 243 -23.31 9.97 11.87
C ASN A 243 -23.07 10.67 13.22
N SER A 244 -22.31 11.75 13.25
CA SER A 244 -21.97 12.45 14.49
C SER A 244 -23.20 13.05 15.14
N ARG A 245 -24.06 13.73 14.37
CA ARG A 245 -25.29 14.35 14.88
C ARG A 245 -26.22 13.31 15.49
N ASP A 246 -26.46 12.21 14.79
CA ASP A 246 -27.38 11.16 15.26
C ASP A 246 -26.83 10.42 16.48
N THR A 247 -25.52 10.17 16.52
CA THR A 247 -24.85 9.53 17.68
C THR A 247 -24.84 10.46 18.90
N ILE A 248 -24.55 11.75 18.71
CA ILE A 248 -24.58 12.76 19.78
C ILE A 248 -26.01 12.88 20.30
N ASN A 249 -27.01 12.97 19.43
CA ASN A 249 -28.41 13.03 19.86
C ASN A 249 -28.83 11.76 20.61
N ALA A 250 -28.42 10.57 20.14
CA ALA A 250 -28.70 9.32 20.85
C ALA A 250 -28.11 9.32 22.27
N LEU A 251 -26.84 9.72 22.42
CA LEU A 251 -26.18 9.84 23.73
C LEU A 251 -26.87 10.87 24.64
N ILE A 252 -27.22 12.05 24.10
CA ILE A 252 -27.84 13.12 24.89
C ILE A 252 -29.27 12.74 25.29
N ASN A 253 -30.01 12.03 24.44
CA ASN A 253 -31.36 11.57 24.74
C ASN A 253 -31.41 10.47 25.83
N GLU A 254 -30.30 9.81 26.14
CA GLU A 254 -30.21 8.89 27.27
C GLU A 254 -30.12 9.63 28.63
N ILE A 255 -29.77 10.92 28.61
CA ILE A 255 -29.66 11.75 29.80
C ILE A 255 -31.04 12.27 30.20
N HIS A 256 -31.50 11.88 31.38
CA HIS A 256 -32.75 12.37 31.94
C HIS A 256 -32.50 13.68 32.70
N VAL A 257 -32.90 14.80 32.10
CA VAL A 257 -32.84 16.13 32.70
C VAL A 257 -34.27 16.63 32.91
N ASP A 258 -34.59 17.05 34.13
CA ASP A 258 -35.87 17.65 34.49
C ASP A 258 -35.85 19.13 34.09
N LEU A 259 -36.28 19.41 32.85
CA LEU A 259 -36.17 20.73 32.21
C LEU A 259 -37.25 21.72 32.65
N GLU A 260 -38.20 21.30 33.49
CA GLU A 260 -39.31 22.13 33.98
C GLU A 260 -39.17 22.54 35.46
N LYS A 261 -38.03 22.25 36.10
CA LYS A 261 -37.71 22.81 37.41
C LYS A 261 -37.39 24.30 37.30
N VAL A 262 -38.35 25.13 37.72
CA VAL A 262 -38.19 26.57 37.99
C VAL A 262 -37.29 26.80 39.20
#